data_AF-A0A7Y9YC82-F1
#
_entry.id   AF-A0A7Y9YC82-F1
#
_cell.length_a   1.000
_cell.length_b   1.000
_cell.length_c   1.000
_cell.angle_alpha   90.00
_cell.angle_beta   90.00
_cell.angle_gamma   90.00
#
_symmetry.space_group_name_H-M   'P 1'
#
loop_
_entity.id
_entity.type
_entity.pdbx_description
1 polymer ?
#
loop_
_entity_poly.entity_id
_entity_poly.type
_entity_poly.pdbx_seq_one_letter_code
_entity_poly.pdbx_strand_id
1 'polypeptide(L)'
;MIDTDARATAARLDFERTAARVERTDPATSGRVRLVALSLGRELKAKRLTSEAYAAELESLTAALRDVLELAAPPDPAAATAPR
;
A
#
# COMPACT_ATOMS: atom_id res chain seq x y z
N MET A 1 16.45 13.79 -13.16
CA MET A 1 16.36 12.39 -12.70
C MET A 1 15.95 12.47 -11.24
N ILE A 2 14.66 12.30 -10.93
CA ILE A 2 14.23 12.18 -9.53
C ILE A 2 14.98 10.98 -8.98
N ASP A 3 15.67 11.20 -7.87
CA ASP A 3 16.52 10.20 -7.21
C ASP A 3 15.69 8.92 -6.96
N THR A 4 15.99 7.85 -7.71
CA THR A 4 15.21 6.61 -7.68
C THR A 4 15.16 6.02 -6.27
N ASP A 5 16.18 6.28 -5.45
CA ASP A 5 16.23 5.85 -4.05
C ASP A 5 15.30 6.69 -3.16
N ALA A 6 15.11 7.98 -3.48
CA ALA A 6 14.11 8.82 -2.82
C ALA A 6 12.68 8.35 -3.13
N ARG A 7 12.41 7.95 -4.39
CA ARG A 7 11.10 7.36 -4.77
C ARG A 7 10.85 6.05 -4.03
N ALA A 8 11.82 5.14 -4.01
CA ALA A 8 11.70 3.87 -3.28
C ALA A 8 11.44 4.08 -1.78
N THR A 9 12.11 5.06 -1.18
CA THR A 9 11.90 5.44 0.22
C THR A 9 10.49 5.99 0.45
N ALA A 10 10.00 6.87 -0.42
CA ALA A 10 8.66 7.44 -0.32
C ALA A 10 7.58 6.35 -0.47
N ALA A 11 7.71 5.47 -1.46
CA ALA A 11 6.81 4.34 -1.67
C ALA A 11 6.75 3.41 -0.46
N ARG A 12 7.90 3.15 0.19
CA ARG A 12 7.96 2.36 1.42
C ARG A 12 7.23 3.01 2.59
N LEU A 13 7.44 4.30 2.82
CA LEU A 13 6.77 5.02 3.90
C LEU A 13 5.25 5.06 3.71
N ASP A 14 4.80 5.27 2.47
CA ASP A 14 3.37 5.29 2.13
C ASP A 14 2.72 3.91 2.30
N PHE A 15 3.42 2.86 1.87
CA PHE A 15 3.04 1.48 2.11
C PHE A 15 2.87 1.16 3.60
N GLU A 16 3.89 1.46 4.42
CA GLU A 16 3.88 1.17 5.86
C GLU A 16 2.72 1.88 6.57
N ARG A 17 2.46 3.16 6.23
CA ARG A 17 1.33 3.94 6.76
C ARG A 17 -0.02 3.34 6.36
N THR A 18 -0.18 2.95 5.10
CA THR A 18 -1.45 2.40 4.58
C THR A 18 -1.72 1.02 5.17
N ALA A 19 -0.72 0.15 5.22
CA ALA A 19 -0.85 -1.18 5.83
C ALA A 19 -1.23 -1.10 7.32
N ALA A 20 -0.69 -0.12 8.06
CA ALA A 20 -1.05 0.11 9.47
C ALA A 20 -2.50 0.61 9.65
N ARG A 21 -3.06 1.32 8.66
CA ARG A 21 -4.49 1.67 8.67
C ARG A 21 -5.35 0.44 8.43
N VAL A 22 -5.01 -0.36 7.41
CA VAL A 22 -5.72 -1.60 7.08
C VAL A 22 -5.69 -2.59 8.24
N GLU A 23 -4.58 -2.69 8.97
CA GLU A 23 -4.46 -3.59 10.12
C GLU A 23 -5.53 -3.40 11.19
N ARG A 24 -6.10 -2.20 11.33
CA ARG A 24 -7.17 -1.93 12.30
C ARG A 24 -8.52 -2.54 11.91
N THR A 25 -8.74 -2.76 10.62
CA THR A 25 -10.02 -3.26 10.06
C THR A 25 -9.90 -4.66 9.49
N ASP A 26 -8.74 -5.01 8.92
CA ASP A 26 -8.40 -6.32 8.37
C ASP A 26 -6.90 -6.66 8.65
N PRO A 27 -6.60 -7.24 9.84
CA PRO A 27 -5.25 -7.66 10.21
C PRO A 27 -4.69 -8.74 9.28
N ALA A 28 -5.54 -9.63 8.77
CA ALA A 28 -5.11 -10.77 7.95
C ALA A 28 -4.61 -10.30 6.58
N THR A 29 -5.32 -9.38 5.94
CA THR A 29 -4.87 -8.77 4.68
C THR A 29 -3.62 -7.93 4.88
N SER A 30 -3.57 -7.10 5.94
CA SER A 30 -2.36 -6.32 6.25
C SER A 30 -1.12 -7.20 6.47
N GLY A 31 -1.26 -8.30 7.22
CA GLY A 31 -0.18 -9.27 7.45
C GLY A 31 0.31 -9.92 6.15
N ARG A 32 -0.61 -10.38 5.30
CA ARG A 32 -0.25 -11.01 4.01
C ARG A 32 0.52 -10.05 3.10
N VAL A 33 0.06 -8.82 2.96
CA VAL A 33 0.72 -7.84 2.08
C VAL A 33 2.10 -7.44 2.62
N ARG A 34 2.27 -7.33 3.93
CA ARG A 34 3.60 -7.08 4.54
C ARG A 34 4.60 -8.20 4.25
N LEU A 35 4.18 -9.46 4.20
CA LEU A 35 5.05 -10.56 3.80
C LEU A 35 5.50 -10.43 2.34
N VAL A 36 4.63 -9.99 1.44
CA VAL A 36 4.99 -9.69 0.05
C VAL A 36 6.02 -8.54 -0.01
N ALA A 37 5.78 -7.43 0.67
CA ALA A 37 6.70 -6.30 0.73
C ALA A 37 8.08 -6.68 1.31
N LEU A 38 8.11 -7.58 2.30
CA LEU A 38 9.36 -8.15 2.83
C LEU A 38 10.11 -8.98 1.78
N SER A 39 9.41 -9.75 0.95
CA SER A 39 10.03 -10.50 -0.16
C SER A 39 10.66 -9.54 -1.17
N LEU A 40 9.93 -8.50 -1.58
CA LEU A 40 10.44 -7.46 -2.49
C LEU A 40 11.70 -6.77 -1.94
N GLY A 41 11.71 -6.46 -0.64
CA GLY A 41 12.88 -5.89 0.03
C GLY A 41 14.09 -6.83 0.03
N ARG A 42 13.87 -8.15 0.13
CA ARG A 42 14.94 -9.16 0.00
C ARG A 42 15.47 -9.24 -1.43
N GLU A 43 14.60 -9.15 -2.43
CA GLU A 43 14.99 -9.17 -3.85
C GLU A 43 15.79 -7.91 -4.24
N LEU A 44 15.38 -6.74 -3.76
CA LEU A 44 16.15 -5.49 -3.90
C LEU A 44 17.54 -5.64 -3.26
N LYS A 45 17.61 -6.14 -2.03
CA LYS A 45 18.90 -6.37 -1.33
C LYS A 45 19.78 -7.38 -2.08
N ALA A 46 19.17 -8.40 -2.70
CA ALA A 46 19.86 -9.39 -3.52
C ALA A 46 20.19 -8.88 -4.93
N LYS A 47 19.87 -7.62 -5.26
CA LYS A 47 20.03 -7.00 -6.59
C LYS A 47 19.31 -7.74 -7.72
N ARG A 48 18.23 -8.46 -7.39
CA ARG A 48 17.34 -9.13 -8.36
C ARG A 48 16.19 -8.22 -8.79
N LEU A 49 15.94 -7.16 -8.03
CA LEU A 49 14.95 -6.12 -8.28
C LEU A 49 15.65 -4.76 -8.28
N THR A 50 15.29 -3.87 -9.19
CA THR A 50 15.80 -2.49 -9.20
C THR A 50 15.05 -1.64 -8.18
N SER A 51 15.64 -0.52 -7.73
CA SER A 51 14.95 0.44 -6.86
C SER A 51 13.65 0.96 -7.49
N GLU A 52 13.63 1.12 -8.81
CA GLU A 52 12.44 1.55 -9.56
C GLU A 52 11.33 0.49 -9.57
N ALA A 53 11.68 -0.76 -9.88
CA ALA A 53 10.71 -1.86 -9.85
C ALA A 53 10.19 -2.10 -8.43
N TYR A 54 11.07 -2.02 -7.42
CA TYR A 54 10.68 -2.08 -6.02
C TYR A 54 9.66 -0.99 -5.64
N ALA A 55 9.91 0.25 -6.06
CA ALA A 55 8.98 1.35 -5.82
C ALA A 55 7.62 1.11 -6.48
N ALA A 56 7.61 0.69 -7.75
CA ALA A 56 6.38 0.42 -8.50
C ALA A 56 5.54 -0.72 -7.86
N GLU A 57 6.19 -1.79 -7.41
CA GLU A 57 5.50 -2.88 -6.71
C GLU A 57 4.90 -2.42 -5.37
N LEU A 58 5.63 -1.62 -4.59
CA LEU A 58 5.09 -1.03 -3.36
C LEU A 58 3.93 -0.07 -3.60
N GLU A 59 4.00 0.74 -4.65
CA GLU A 59 2.91 1.63 -5.07
C GLU A 59 1.66 0.82 -5.45
N SER A 60 1.82 -0.27 -6.19
CA SER A 60 0.74 -1.20 -6.56
C SER A 60 0.08 -1.85 -5.32
N LEU A 61 0.89 -2.38 -4.40
CA LEU A 61 0.40 -2.93 -3.13
C LEU A 61 -0.35 -1.87 -2.30
N THR A 62 0.15 -0.63 -2.32
CA THR A 62 -0.48 0.48 -1.59
C THR A 62 -1.83 0.85 -2.20
N ALA A 63 -1.95 0.88 -3.53
CA ALA A 63 -3.22 1.09 -4.21
C ALA A 63 -4.25 0.02 -3.84
N ALA A 64 -3.87 -1.27 -3.89
CA ALA A 64 -4.76 -2.36 -3.50
C ALA A 64 -5.24 -2.25 -2.04
N LEU A 65 -4.37 -1.80 -1.13
CA LEU A 65 -4.74 -1.56 0.27
C LEU A 65 -5.68 -0.35 0.44
N ARG A 66 -5.58 0.67 -0.41
CA ARG A 66 -6.52 1.80 -0.42
C ARG A 66 -7.91 1.35 -0.83
N ASP A 67 -8.02 0.49 -1.85
CA ASP A 67 -9.31 -0.07 -2.27
C ASP A 67 -9.98 -0.86 -1.14
N VAL A 68 -9.21 -1.61 -0.34
CA VAL A 68 -9.74 -2.30 0.86
C VAL A 68 -10.26 -1.30 1.89
N LEU A 69 -9.56 -0.19 2.12
CA LEU A 69 -10.01 0.85 3.06
C LEU A 69 -11.28 1.55 2.58
N GLU A 70 -11.39 1.81 1.28
CA GLU A 70 -12.59 2.42 0.68
C GLU A 70 -13.80 1.48 0.81
N LEU A 71 -13.60 0.17 0.58
CA LEU A 71 -14.67 -0.82 0.75
C LEU A 71 -15.10 -1.00 2.21
N ALA A 72 -14.17 -0.84 3.16
CA ALA A 72 -14.43 -0.95 4.59
C ALA A 72 -15.01 0.33 5.21
N ALA A 73 -15.00 1.45 4.49
CA ALA A 73 -15.57 2.69 4.98
C ALA A 73 -17.11 2.56 5.06
N PRO A 74 -17.74 2.98 6.18
CA PRO A 74 -19.19 3.01 6.24
C PRO A 74 -19.73 3.93 5.13
N PRO A 75 -20.87 3.58 4.51
CA PRO A 75 -21.47 4.44 3.50
C PRO A 75 -21.78 5.81 4.11
N ASP A 76 -21.46 6.87 3.37
CA ASP A 76 -21.66 8.24 3.82
C ASP A 76 -23.16 8.48 4.11
N PRO A 77 -23.55 8.78 5.35
CA PRO A 77 -24.95 9.04 5.69
C PRO A 77 -25.51 10.25 4.95
N ALA A 78 -24.68 11.16 4.44
CA ALA A 78 -25.12 12.32 3.65
C ALA A 78 -25.54 11.94 2.21
N ALA A 79 -25.06 10.81 1.67
CA ALA A 79 -25.49 10.31 0.36
C ALA A 79 -26.89 9.67 0.39
N ALA A 80 -27.39 9.30 1.57
CA ALA A 80 -28.69 8.66 1.76
C ALA A 80 -29.88 9.64 1.84
N THR A 81 -29.62 10.95 1.95
CA THR A 81 -30.65 12.00 2.18
C THR A 81 -30.97 12.86 0.97
N ALA A 82 -30.39 12.61 -0.20
CA ALA A 82 -30.76 13.33 -1.43
C ALA A 82 -32.07 12.78 -2.02
N PRO A 83 -33.19 13.52 -2.00
CA PRO A 83 -34.38 13.13 -2.75
C PRO A 83 -34.10 13.25 -4.26
N ARG A 84 -34.59 12.29 -5.04
CA ARG A 84 -34.64 12.36 -6.50
C ARG A 84 -35.61 13.44 -6.98
#